data_AF-A0A2E0UY94-F1
#
_entry.id   AF-A0A2E0UY94-F1
#
_cell.length_a   1.000
_cell.length_b   1.000
_cell.length_c   1.000
_cell.angle_alpha   90.00
_cell.angle_beta   90.00
_cell.angle_gamma   90.00
#
_symmetry.space_group_name_H-M   'P 1'
#
loop_
_entity.id
_entity.type
_entity.pdbx_description
1 polymer ?
#
loop_
_entity_poly.entity_id
_entity_poly.type
_entity_poly.pdbx_seq_one_letter_code
_entity_poly.pdbx_strand_id
1 'polypeptide(L)'
;MKKTKKTFWVILPIIVMIGGLGFGLRSYAQHTMLVDFDEPTYINIALDYANFIRDGDYKWIAWYDQNAEHPILGKLAYAAMLLTQPQVEDLGEKDIMWLKPVYPDGARYVYSTRLVAVIFGSLTVVVLAILNPLAGLLLAIQNTAIHYTSTIYLEALPALMSTCAAFCYVKWLRTKPKKLETPSYHPTDLWFYTSGMFLGLTAGSKYVYALVGIAIGIDYLWRSLKDRKNWKYSLFKIIGWGFITIGFFFIFNPILWPHPIQRLVDSIIFHKNYAQSEFVVVRTNHPWWQPFVWLVSQNPRYHPAFFFNPDLVILILSFIGLPFTWKKNRVFAIWLILSLVFLLVWRTKWPQYIMILVTPLCLSAAVGLQNIFYRLSVYLNRKSKKTAV
;
A
#
# COMPACT_ATOMS: atom_id res chain seq x y z
N MET A 1 6.58 -29.01 18.76
CA MET A 1 5.73 -29.05 17.52
C MET A 1 4.21 -29.07 17.75
N LYS A 2 3.65 -29.60 18.85
CA LYS A 2 2.18 -29.61 19.07
C LYS A 2 1.54 -28.25 19.43
N LYS A 3 2.25 -27.39 20.19
CA LYS A 3 1.72 -26.07 20.63
C LYS A 3 1.52 -25.08 19.47
N THR A 4 2.40 -25.10 18.47
CA THR A 4 2.35 -24.22 17.29
C THR A 4 1.23 -24.59 16.31
N LYS A 5 0.92 -25.88 16.14
CA LYS A 5 -0.21 -26.33 15.31
C LYS A 5 -1.55 -25.85 15.89
N LYS A 6 -1.76 -25.95 17.22
CA LYS A 6 -3.01 -25.53 17.87
C LYS A 6 -3.27 -24.03 17.73
N THR A 7 -2.22 -23.19 17.83
CA THR A 7 -2.33 -21.74 17.62
C THR A 7 -2.61 -21.38 16.17
N PHE A 8 -2.04 -22.11 15.21
CA PHE A 8 -2.30 -21.88 13.78
C PHE A 8 -3.77 -22.09 13.41
N TRP A 9 -4.39 -23.17 13.88
CA TRP A 9 -5.81 -23.47 13.62
C TRP A 9 -6.79 -22.48 14.25
N VAL A 10 -6.38 -21.72 15.26
CA VAL A 10 -7.19 -20.64 15.85
C VAL A 10 -7.00 -19.32 15.11
N ILE A 11 -5.77 -19.03 14.67
CA ILE A 11 -5.45 -17.77 13.99
C ILE A 11 -5.96 -17.75 12.54
N LEU A 12 -5.91 -18.89 11.85
CA LEU A 12 -6.31 -18.96 10.44
C LEU A 12 -7.78 -18.55 10.21
N PRO A 13 -8.78 -19.07 10.96
CA PRO A 13 -10.16 -18.60 10.85
C PRO A 13 -10.30 -17.09 11.10
N ILE A 14 -9.56 -16.54 12.06
CA ILE A 14 -9.58 -15.10 12.35
C ILE A 14 -9.07 -14.30 11.15
N ILE A 15 -7.96 -14.72 10.53
CA ILE A 15 -7.43 -14.07 9.32
C ILE A 15 -8.45 -14.15 8.17
N VAL A 16 -9.09 -15.31 7.97
CA VAL A 16 -10.11 -15.50 6.94
C VAL A 16 -11.31 -14.59 7.18
N MET A 17 -11.81 -14.49 8.41
CA MET A 17 -12.90 -13.58 8.77
C MET A 17 -12.53 -12.11 8.54
N ILE A 18 -11.32 -11.70 8.91
CA ILE A 18 -10.82 -10.33 8.67
C ILE A 18 -10.69 -10.05 7.17
N GLY A 19 -10.17 -11.01 6.40
CA GLY A 19 -10.09 -10.91 4.94
C GLY A 19 -11.48 -10.80 4.30
N GLY A 20 -12.43 -11.63 4.74
CA GLY A 20 -13.83 -11.60 4.31
C GLY A 20 -14.51 -10.27 4.64
N LEU A 21 -14.29 -9.71 5.83
CA LEU A 21 -14.75 -8.37 6.20
C LEU A 21 -14.14 -7.30 5.29
N GLY A 22 -12.82 -7.35 5.08
CA GLY A 22 -12.10 -6.40 4.21
C GLY A 22 -12.60 -6.43 2.77
N PHE A 23 -12.89 -7.63 2.24
CA PHE A 23 -13.50 -7.84 0.93
C PHE A 23 -14.96 -7.38 0.87
N GLY A 24 -15.77 -7.71 1.88
CA GLY A 24 -17.18 -7.31 1.93
C GLY A 24 -17.36 -5.80 1.94
N LEU A 25 -16.62 -5.09 2.80
CA LEU A 25 -16.70 -3.62 2.88
C LEU A 25 -16.25 -2.92 1.60
N ARG A 26 -15.18 -3.40 0.97
CA ARG A 26 -14.69 -2.87 -0.32
C ARG A 26 -15.62 -3.22 -1.47
N SER A 27 -16.19 -4.42 -1.45
CA SER A 27 -17.20 -4.85 -2.43
C SER A 27 -18.47 -4.03 -2.34
N TYR A 28 -18.90 -3.68 -1.13
CA TYR A 28 -20.01 -2.76 -0.91
C TYR A 28 -19.67 -1.35 -1.42
N ALA A 29 -18.48 -0.84 -1.08
CA ALA A 29 -18.04 0.48 -1.50
C ALA A 29 -17.93 0.62 -3.03
N GLN A 30 -17.39 -0.37 -3.75
CA GLN A 30 -17.27 -0.28 -5.22
C GLN A 30 -18.61 -0.16 -5.94
N HIS A 31 -19.73 -0.59 -5.36
CA HIS A 31 -21.07 -0.49 -5.96
C HIS A 31 -21.84 0.75 -5.51
N THR A 32 -21.51 1.30 -4.35
CA THR A 32 -22.27 2.40 -3.74
C THR A 32 -21.61 3.75 -3.92
N MET A 33 -20.29 3.76 -4.10
CA MET A 33 -19.59 4.99 -4.34
C MET A 33 -19.88 5.56 -5.73
N LEU A 34 -20.07 6.89 -5.76
CA LEU A 34 -19.93 7.70 -6.96
C LEU A 34 -18.57 7.43 -7.64
N VAL A 35 -18.52 7.69 -8.94
CA VAL A 35 -17.27 7.77 -9.70
C VAL A 35 -16.40 8.87 -9.11
N ASP A 36 -15.16 8.55 -8.77
CA ASP A 36 -14.17 9.48 -8.22
C ASP A 36 -13.32 10.10 -9.34
N PHE A 37 -12.59 11.17 -9.05
CA PHE A 37 -12.00 12.08 -10.03
C PHE A 37 -11.08 11.40 -11.06
N ASP A 38 -10.21 10.49 -10.61
CA ASP A 38 -9.22 9.88 -11.52
C ASP A 38 -9.76 8.62 -12.22
N GLU A 39 -10.94 8.11 -11.86
CA GLU A 39 -11.45 6.85 -12.42
C GLU A 39 -11.70 6.90 -13.94
N PRO A 40 -12.34 7.95 -14.51
CA PRO A 40 -12.49 8.09 -15.96
C PRO A 40 -11.16 8.08 -16.70
N THR A 41 -10.12 8.70 -16.14
CA THR A 41 -8.79 8.74 -16.73
C THR A 41 -8.13 7.36 -16.72
N TYR A 42 -8.07 6.71 -15.55
CA TYR A 42 -7.36 5.45 -15.41
C TYR A 42 -8.07 4.28 -16.11
N ILE A 43 -9.40 4.27 -16.17
CA ILE A 43 -10.12 3.21 -16.89
C ILE A 43 -9.90 3.31 -18.40
N ASN A 44 -9.94 4.52 -18.99
CA ASN A 44 -9.72 4.71 -20.42
C ASN A 44 -8.29 4.34 -20.81
N ILE A 45 -7.28 4.76 -20.03
CA ILE A 45 -5.90 4.33 -20.27
C ILE A 45 -5.74 2.80 -20.17
N ALA A 46 -6.42 2.16 -19.22
CA ALA A 46 -6.42 0.70 -19.11
C ALA A 46 -7.13 0.03 -20.29
N LEU A 47 -8.17 0.67 -20.84
CA LEU A 47 -8.89 0.24 -22.04
C LEU A 47 -7.98 0.28 -23.26
N ASP A 48 -7.19 1.35 -23.44
CA ASP A 48 -6.18 1.46 -24.50
C ASP A 48 -5.20 0.30 -24.45
N TYR A 49 -4.64 0.01 -23.27
CA TYR A 49 -3.75 -1.14 -23.09
C TYR A 49 -4.45 -2.47 -23.39
N ALA A 50 -5.72 -2.64 -23.01
CA ALA A 50 -6.48 -3.84 -23.34
C ALA A 50 -6.70 -3.97 -24.85
N ASN A 51 -6.97 -2.86 -25.55
CA ASN A 51 -7.14 -2.82 -27.00
C ASN A 51 -5.83 -3.11 -27.73
N PHE A 52 -4.70 -2.52 -27.32
CA PHE A 52 -3.38 -2.88 -27.87
C PHE A 52 -3.09 -4.38 -27.76
N ILE A 53 -3.49 -5.03 -26.66
CA ILE A 53 -3.33 -6.48 -26.48
C ILE A 53 -4.27 -7.27 -27.39
N ARG A 54 -5.53 -6.84 -27.55
CA ARG A 54 -6.51 -7.50 -28.44
C ARG A 54 -6.11 -7.43 -29.90
N ASP A 55 -5.61 -6.27 -30.31
CA ASP A 55 -5.25 -5.98 -31.69
C ASP A 55 -3.86 -6.55 -32.05
N GLY A 56 -3.15 -7.13 -31.08
CA GLY A 56 -1.81 -7.70 -31.26
C GLY A 56 -0.69 -6.65 -31.34
N ASP A 57 -0.98 -5.38 -31.06
CA ASP A 57 -0.03 -4.27 -31.10
C ASP A 57 0.71 -4.08 -29.75
N TYR A 58 1.42 -5.13 -29.33
CA TYR A 58 2.15 -5.17 -28.06
C TYR A 58 3.23 -4.08 -27.96
N LYS A 59 3.65 -3.50 -29.09
CA LYS A 59 4.60 -2.38 -29.11
C LYS A 59 4.06 -1.21 -28.29
N TRP A 60 2.77 -0.90 -28.40
CA TRP A 60 2.20 0.23 -27.67
C TRP A 60 2.20 0.05 -26.15
N ILE A 61 2.33 -1.16 -25.62
CA ILE A 61 2.53 -1.36 -24.17
C ILE A 61 3.77 -0.59 -23.67
N ALA A 62 4.83 -0.53 -24.48
CA ALA A 62 6.04 0.21 -24.16
C ALA A 62 6.05 1.64 -24.73
N TRP A 63 5.34 1.90 -25.82
CA TRP A 63 5.41 3.18 -26.53
C TRP A 63 4.33 4.20 -26.13
N TYR A 64 3.22 3.75 -25.54
CA TYR A 64 2.13 4.61 -25.11
C TYR A 64 2.57 5.57 -24.00
N ASP A 65 2.34 6.86 -24.19
CA ASP A 65 2.85 7.94 -23.35
C ASP A 65 1.75 8.70 -22.59
N GLN A 66 0.49 8.30 -22.74
CA GLN A 66 -0.57 8.89 -21.92
C GLN A 66 -0.38 8.55 -20.44
N ASN A 67 -0.38 9.62 -19.64
CA ASN A 67 -0.18 9.58 -18.20
C ASN A 67 1.17 8.92 -17.80
N ALA A 68 2.23 9.17 -18.58
CA ALA A 68 3.59 8.63 -18.37
C ALA A 68 4.28 9.11 -17.07
N GLU A 69 3.73 10.11 -16.39
CA GLU A 69 4.12 10.51 -15.03
C GLU A 69 3.86 9.42 -13.98
N HIS A 70 3.08 8.40 -14.33
CA HIS A 70 2.77 7.26 -13.48
C HIS A 70 3.28 5.94 -14.10
N PRO A 71 3.94 5.08 -13.30
CA PRO A 71 4.25 3.71 -13.69
C PRO A 71 3.03 2.94 -14.15
N ILE A 72 3.23 1.98 -15.05
CA ILE A 72 2.10 1.38 -15.77
C ILE A 72 1.57 0.07 -15.18
N LEU A 73 2.22 -0.53 -14.19
CA LEU A 73 1.81 -1.85 -13.68
C LEU A 73 0.36 -1.87 -13.15
N GLY A 74 -0.08 -0.82 -12.47
CA GLY A 74 -1.47 -0.71 -11.99
C GLY A 74 -2.47 -0.63 -13.15
N LYS A 75 -2.15 0.12 -14.20
CA LYS A 75 -2.96 0.26 -15.41
C LYS A 75 -3.04 -1.06 -16.19
N LEU A 76 -1.93 -1.79 -16.28
CA LEU A 76 -1.89 -3.12 -16.88
C LEU A 76 -2.72 -4.15 -16.11
N ALA A 77 -2.76 -4.05 -14.78
CA ALA A 77 -3.63 -4.91 -13.97
C ALA A 77 -5.12 -4.64 -14.24
N TYR A 78 -5.50 -3.37 -14.43
CA TYR A 78 -6.85 -3.01 -14.88
C TYR A 78 -7.13 -3.47 -16.31
N ALA A 79 -6.18 -3.28 -17.23
CA ALA A 79 -6.29 -3.73 -18.62
C ALA A 79 -6.53 -5.25 -18.69
N ALA A 80 -5.81 -6.03 -17.88
CA ALA A 80 -5.97 -7.49 -17.83
C ALA A 80 -7.40 -7.91 -17.45
N MET A 81 -8.08 -7.15 -16.58
CA MET A 81 -9.49 -7.40 -16.28
C MET A 81 -10.39 -6.94 -17.43
N LEU A 82 -10.11 -5.79 -18.02
CA LEU A 82 -10.88 -5.26 -19.15
C LEU A 82 -10.86 -6.18 -20.37
N LEU A 83 -9.81 -7.00 -20.57
CA LEU A 83 -9.77 -8.05 -21.59
C LEU A 83 -10.93 -9.05 -21.51
N THR A 84 -11.55 -9.21 -20.33
CA THR A 84 -12.74 -10.08 -20.13
C THR A 84 -14.05 -9.42 -20.57
N GLN A 85 -14.01 -8.13 -20.93
CA GLN A 85 -15.14 -7.36 -21.42
C GLN A 85 -15.06 -7.22 -22.96
N PRO A 86 -16.18 -6.90 -23.65
CA PRO A 86 -16.19 -6.50 -25.04
C PRO A 86 -15.24 -5.35 -25.29
N GLN A 87 -14.70 -5.35 -26.50
CA GLN A 87 -13.90 -4.25 -26.99
C GLN A 87 -14.80 -3.02 -27.19
N VAL A 88 -14.32 -1.90 -26.68
CA VAL A 88 -14.85 -0.55 -26.85
C VAL A 88 -13.65 0.38 -27.00
N GLU A 89 -13.79 1.41 -27.82
CA GLU A 89 -12.69 2.36 -28.06
C GLU A 89 -12.45 3.24 -26.84
N ASP A 90 -13.52 3.85 -26.31
CA ASP A 90 -13.48 4.72 -25.16
C ASP A 90 -14.76 4.63 -24.30
N LEU A 91 -14.67 5.14 -23.08
CA LEU A 91 -15.79 5.37 -22.18
C LEU A 91 -15.94 6.87 -21.97
N GLY A 92 -17.00 7.44 -22.53
CA GLY A 92 -17.28 8.87 -22.47
C GLY A 92 -18.12 9.27 -21.25
N GLU A 93 -18.53 10.54 -21.18
CA GLU A 93 -19.32 11.07 -20.06
C GLU A 93 -20.66 10.35 -19.86
N LYS A 94 -21.25 9.81 -20.93
CA LYS A 94 -22.48 9.00 -20.87
C LYS A 94 -22.28 7.66 -20.17
N ASP A 95 -21.04 7.16 -20.14
CA ASP A 95 -20.66 5.86 -19.59
C ASP A 95 -20.09 6.01 -18.19
N ILE A 96 -19.25 7.03 -17.98
CA ILE A 96 -18.58 7.32 -16.71
C ILE A 96 -18.35 8.83 -16.53
N MET A 97 -18.94 9.42 -15.49
CA MET A 97 -18.77 10.83 -15.15
C MET A 97 -18.38 11.02 -13.69
N TRP A 98 -17.33 11.80 -13.43
CA TRP A 98 -16.87 12.12 -12.09
C TRP A 98 -17.98 12.69 -11.20
N LEU A 99 -18.00 12.28 -9.93
CA LEU A 99 -19.00 12.62 -8.91
C LEU A 99 -20.45 12.29 -9.28
N LYS A 100 -20.65 11.34 -10.19
CA LYS A 100 -21.96 10.76 -10.50
C LYS A 100 -22.01 9.28 -10.15
N PRO A 101 -23.20 8.70 -9.95
CA PRO A 101 -23.36 7.26 -9.91
C PRO A 101 -22.84 6.64 -11.22
N VAL A 102 -22.42 5.38 -11.16
CA VAL A 102 -22.02 4.63 -12.36
C VAL A 102 -23.24 4.44 -13.27
N TYR A 103 -23.13 4.87 -14.52
CA TYR A 103 -24.21 4.71 -15.50
C TYR A 103 -24.35 3.25 -15.95
N PRO A 104 -25.57 2.80 -16.32
CA PRO A 104 -25.80 1.42 -16.75
C PRO A 104 -24.87 0.95 -17.88
N ASP A 105 -24.60 1.82 -18.86
CA ASP A 105 -23.79 1.48 -20.04
C ASP A 105 -22.31 1.26 -19.69
N GLY A 106 -21.78 2.04 -18.74
CA GLY A 106 -20.42 1.90 -18.23
C GLY A 106 -20.26 0.86 -17.10
N ALA A 107 -21.35 0.41 -16.50
CA ALA A 107 -21.35 -0.38 -15.26
C ALA A 107 -20.47 -1.62 -15.33
N ARG A 108 -20.54 -2.37 -16.43
CA ARG A 108 -19.75 -3.59 -16.62
C ARG A 108 -18.25 -3.34 -16.61
N TYR A 109 -17.80 -2.21 -17.18
CA TYR A 109 -16.38 -1.86 -17.26
C TYR A 109 -15.90 -1.30 -15.92
N VAL A 110 -16.70 -0.43 -15.31
CA VAL A 110 -16.36 0.19 -14.03
C VAL A 110 -16.30 -0.84 -12.91
N TYR A 111 -17.33 -1.67 -12.73
CA TYR A 111 -17.36 -2.63 -11.62
C TYR A 111 -16.34 -3.76 -11.79
N SER A 112 -16.10 -4.25 -13.01
CA SER A 112 -15.03 -5.23 -13.24
C SER A 112 -13.66 -4.62 -12.91
N THR A 113 -13.41 -3.39 -13.32
CA THR A 113 -12.13 -2.71 -13.03
C THR A 113 -11.97 -2.39 -11.54
N ARG A 114 -13.02 -1.89 -10.88
CA ARG A 114 -13.03 -1.67 -9.42
C ARG A 114 -12.78 -2.96 -8.64
N LEU A 115 -13.28 -4.11 -9.12
CA LEU A 115 -13.03 -5.42 -8.49
C LEU A 115 -11.53 -5.74 -8.38
N VAL A 116 -10.70 -5.30 -9.34
CA VAL A 116 -9.23 -5.46 -9.25
C VAL A 116 -8.68 -4.71 -8.03
N ALA A 117 -9.13 -3.46 -7.81
CA ALA A 117 -8.75 -2.68 -6.64
C ALA A 117 -9.23 -3.35 -5.34
N VAL A 118 -10.48 -3.85 -5.33
CA VAL A 118 -11.04 -4.59 -4.19
C VAL A 118 -10.19 -5.80 -3.85
N ILE A 119 -9.80 -6.60 -4.84
CA ILE A 119 -8.97 -7.80 -4.64
C ILE A 119 -7.63 -7.41 -4.00
N PHE A 120 -6.90 -6.43 -4.57
CA PHE A 120 -5.60 -6.02 -4.02
C PHE A 120 -5.72 -5.36 -2.64
N GLY A 121 -6.74 -4.54 -2.42
CA GLY A 121 -7.04 -3.93 -1.12
C GLY A 121 -7.30 -4.97 -0.04
N SER A 122 -8.12 -5.99 -0.35
CA SER A 122 -8.41 -7.10 0.56
C SER A 122 -7.21 -7.99 0.81
N LEU A 123 -6.39 -8.26 -0.20
CA LEU A 123 -5.13 -8.99 0.00
C LEU A 123 -4.17 -8.22 0.92
N THR A 124 -4.15 -6.89 0.84
CA THR A 124 -3.36 -6.05 1.76
C THR A 124 -3.79 -6.25 3.21
N VAL A 125 -5.11 -6.29 3.45
CA VAL A 125 -5.70 -6.62 4.76
C VAL A 125 -5.26 -8.00 5.24
N VAL A 126 -5.31 -9.02 4.38
CA VAL A 126 -4.90 -10.39 4.72
C VAL A 126 -3.43 -10.45 5.08
N VAL A 127 -2.54 -9.85 4.29
CA VAL A 127 -1.09 -9.83 4.56
C VAL A 127 -0.80 -9.14 5.89
N LEU A 128 -1.47 -8.01 6.17
CA LEU A 128 -1.32 -7.33 7.45
C LEU A 128 -1.89 -8.15 8.62
N ALA A 129 -3.01 -8.85 8.43
CA ALA A 129 -3.59 -9.74 9.43
C ALA A 129 -2.67 -10.92 9.77
N ILE A 130 -1.92 -11.45 8.80
CA ILE A 130 -0.88 -12.48 9.03
C ILE A 130 0.22 -11.95 9.96
N LEU A 131 0.59 -10.67 9.85
CA LEU A 131 1.56 -10.04 10.78
C LEU A 131 0.97 -9.77 12.15
N ASN A 132 -0.24 -9.22 12.18
CA ASN A 132 -0.98 -8.86 13.36
C ASN A 132 -2.49 -8.81 13.02
N PRO A 133 -3.31 -9.77 13.48
CA PRO A 133 -4.74 -9.81 13.14
C PRO A 133 -5.49 -8.53 13.49
N LEU A 134 -5.14 -7.89 14.61
CA LEU A 134 -5.76 -6.62 15.00
C LEU A 134 -5.39 -5.49 14.04
N ALA A 135 -4.16 -5.47 13.51
CA ALA A 135 -3.77 -4.48 12.49
C ALA A 135 -4.52 -4.69 11.18
N GLY A 136 -4.68 -5.95 10.77
CA GLY A 136 -5.50 -6.32 9.61
C GLY A 136 -6.97 -5.89 9.80
N LEU A 137 -7.55 -6.13 10.98
CA LEU A 137 -8.90 -5.68 11.31
C LEU A 137 -9.04 -4.15 11.22
N LEU A 138 -8.09 -3.40 11.79
CA LEU A 138 -8.10 -1.94 11.71
C LEU A 138 -7.99 -1.45 10.26
N LEU A 139 -7.15 -2.08 9.43
CA LEU A 139 -7.05 -1.74 8.00
C LEU A 139 -8.30 -2.14 7.20
N ALA A 140 -8.99 -3.21 7.62
CA ALA A 140 -10.22 -3.67 6.97
C ALA A 140 -11.33 -2.61 7.05
N ILE A 141 -11.41 -1.92 8.19
CA ILE A 141 -12.46 -0.94 8.51
C ILE A 141 -12.05 0.53 8.30
N GLN A 142 -10.79 0.81 7.97
CA GLN A 142 -10.31 2.18 7.82
C GLN A 142 -10.87 2.80 6.53
N ASN A 143 -11.51 3.96 6.63
CA ASN A 143 -12.35 4.49 5.55
C ASN A 143 -11.54 4.90 4.33
N THR A 144 -10.40 5.55 4.51
CA THR A 144 -9.50 5.91 3.40
C THR A 144 -9.05 4.68 2.61
N ALA A 145 -8.71 3.60 3.31
CA ALA A 145 -8.23 2.37 2.74
C ALA A 145 -9.35 1.68 1.98
N ILE A 146 -10.57 1.63 2.55
CA ILE A 146 -11.74 1.15 1.81
C ILE A 146 -11.93 2.00 0.55
N HIS A 147 -11.90 3.32 0.69
CA HIS A 147 -12.12 4.26 -0.40
C HIS A 147 -11.20 4.00 -1.59
N TYR A 148 -9.90 4.24 -1.41
CA TYR A 148 -8.91 4.20 -2.50
C TYR A 148 -8.50 2.78 -2.91
N THR A 149 -9.10 1.75 -2.30
CA THR A 149 -8.97 0.37 -2.76
C THR A 149 -10.31 -0.25 -3.15
N SER A 150 -11.32 0.58 -3.42
CA SER A 150 -12.60 0.18 -4.04
C SER A 150 -12.90 0.96 -5.32
N THR A 151 -12.05 1.93 -5.67
CA THR A 151 -12.12 2.71 -6.92
C THR A 151 -10.97 2.37 -7.85
N ILE A 152 -11.09 2.80 -9.10
CA ILE A 152 -10.08 2.67 -10.16
C ILE A 152 -8.94 3.67 -9.94
N TYR A 153 -8.38 3.71 -8.73
CA TYR A 153 -7.18 4.48 -8.39
C TYR A 153 -5.94 3.61 -8.47
N LEU A 154 -4.76 4.22 -8.62
CA LEU A 154 -3.50 3.47 -8.65
C LEU A 154 -3.03 2.98 -7.26
N GLU A 155 -3.82 3.09 -6.20
CA GLU A 155 -3.37 2.90 -4.81
C GLU A 155 -3.41 1.45 -4.32
N ALA A 156 -4.34 0.63 -4.80
CA ALA A 156 -4.56 -0.72 -4.26
C ALA A 156 -3.38 -1.67 -4.48
N LEU A 157 -2.85 -1.71 -5.70
CA LEU A 157 -1.71 -2.55 -6.05
C LEU A 157 -0.42 -2.18 -5.31
N PRO A 158 0.05 -0.91 -5.30
CA PRO A 158 1.26 -0.55 -4.57
C PRO A 158 1.08 -0.67 -3.05
N ALA A 159 -0.13 -0.51 -2.51
CA ALA A 159 -0.41 -0.79 -1.10
C ALA A 159 -0.16 -2.27 -0.75
N LEU A 160 -0.63 -3.19 -1.60
CA LEU A 160 -0.37 -4.61 -1.45
C LEU A 160 1.13 -4.90 -1.56
N MET A 161 1.78 -4.46 -2.63
CA MET A 161 3.18 -4.76 -2.89
C MET A 161 4.10 -4.19 -1.81
N SER A 162 3.85 -2.96 -1.34
CA SER A 162 4.65 -2.35 -0.25
C SER A 162 4.47 -3.08 1.08
N THR A 163 3.24 -3.53 1.37
CA THR A 163 2.93 -4.34 2.55
C THR A 163 3.62 -5.71 2.47
N CYS A 164 3.62 -6.36 1.29
CA CYS A 164 4.36 -7.59 1.04
C CYS A 164 5.87 -7.41 1.16
N ALA A 165 6.42 -6.29 0.70
CA ALA A 165 7.84 -5.97 0.86
C ALA A 165 8.21 -5.89 2.35
N ALA A 166 7.47 -5.13 3.16
CA ALA A 166 7.67 -5.04 4.60
C ALA A 166 7.46 -6.39 5.31
N PHE A 167 6.44 -7.16 4.90
CA PHE A 167 6.15 -8.50 5.42
C PHE A 167 7.35 -9.44 5.23
N CYS A 168 7.86 -9.54 4.00
CA CYS A 168 8.98 -10.41 3.67
C CYS A 168 10.25 -9.99 4.43
N TYR A 169 10.50 -8.69 4.56
CA TYR A 169 11.61 -8.17 5.35
C TYR A 169 11.50 -8.53 6.84
N VAL A 170 10.32 -8.36 7.44
CA VAL A 170 10.08 -8.77 8.84
C VAL A 170 10.17 -10.28 9.00
N LYS A 171 9.70 -11.06 8.02
CA LYS A 171 9.82 -12.51 8.03
C LYS A 171 11.29 -12.93 8.04
N TRP A 172 12.11 -12.35 7.15
CA TRP A 172 13.56 -12.53 7.15
C TRP A 172 14.19 -12.21 8.50
N LEU A 173 13.85 -11.07 9.11
CA LEU A 173 14.37 -10.70 10.44
C LEU A 173 14.03 -11.70 11.54
N ARG A 174 12.87 -12.36 11.46
CA ARG A 174 12.40 -13.33 12.46
C ARG A 174 12.96 -14.74 12.23
N THR A 175 13.34 -15.08 11.00
CA THR A 175 13.82 -16.43 10.64
C THR A 175 15.32 -16.50 10.45
N LYS A 176 16.02 -15.38 10.26
CA LYS A 176 17.47 -15.38 10.05
C LYS A 176 18.20 -16.00 11.25
N PRO A 177 19.26 -16.79 11.00
CA PRO A 177 20.07 -17.37 12.06
C PRO A 177 20.76 -16.30 12.91
N LYS A 178 20.85 -16.53 14.23
CA LYS A 178 21.44 -15.59 15.20
C LYS A 178 22.96 -15.48 15.09
N LYS A 179 23.64 -16.50 14.57
CA LYS A 179 25.06 -16.50 14.26
C LYS A 179 25.21 -16.78 12.76
N LEU A 180 25.80 -15.85 12.03
CA LEU A 180 26.32 -16.08 10.68
C LEU A 180 27.70 -16.69 10.87
N GLU A 181 27.78 -18.02 10.90
CA GLU A 181 29.06 -18.73 11.09
C GLU A 181 29.91 -18.75 9.81
N THR A 182 29.33 -18.42 8.64
CA THR A 182 30.06 -18.19 7.39
C THR A 182 29.28 -17.22 6.47
N PRO A 183 29.95 -16.50 5.54
CA PRO A 183 29.30 -15.74 4.48
C PRO A 183 28.75 -16.68 3.38
N SER A 184 27.88 -17.62 3.75
CA SER A 184 27.16 -18.48 2.81
C SER A 184 25.71 -18.00 2.63
N TYR A 185 25.09 -18.33 1.50
CA TYR A 185 23.69 -18.06 1.24
C TYR A 185 22.83 -18.87 2.21
N HIS A 186 21.94 -18.22 2.97
CA HIS A 186 20.95 -18.93 3.78
C HIS A 186 19.61 -18.97 3.05
N PRO A 187 18.88 -20.10 3.06
CA PRO A 187 17.53 -20.18 2.45
C PRO A 187 16.56 -19.11 2.97
N THR A 188 16.79 -18.60 4.19
CA THR A 188 16.01 -17.51 4.76
C THR A 188 16.23 -16.17 4.05
N ASP A 189 17.38 -15.96 3.41
CA ASP A 189 17.68 -14.76 2.62
C ASP A 189 16.77 -14.63 1.39
N LEU A 190 16.11 -15.71 0.96
CA LEU A 190 15.05 -15.63 -0.04
C LEU A 190 13.99 -14.61 0.37
N TRP A 191 13.56 -14.59 1.64
CA TRP A 191 12.62 -13.57 2.13
C TRP A 191 13.15 -12.14 2.00
N PHE A 192 14.46 -11.95 2.15
CA PHE A 192 15.06 -10.64 1.95
C PHE A 192 15.00 -10.24 0.48
N TYR A 193 15.44 -11.08 -0.45
CA TYR A 193 15.40 -10.75 -1.88
C TYR A 193 13.97 -10.66 -2.43
N THR A 194 13.04 -11.49 -1.95
CA THR A 194 11.60 -11.37 -2.24
C THR A 194 11.03 -10.04 -1.75
N SER A 195 11.53 -9.49 -0.64
CA SER A 195 11.18 -8.12 -0.23
C SER A 195 11.60 -7.09 -1.29
N GLY A 196 12.79 -7.26 -1.89
CA GLY A 196 13.28 -6.39 -2.98
C GLY A 196 12.46 -6.53 -4.26
N MET A 197 12.07 -7.75 -4.61
CA MET A 197 11.14 -8.01 -5.71
C MET A 197 9.83 -7.23 -5.52
N PHE A 198 9.19 -7.36 -4.35
CA PHE A 198 7.97 -6.63 -4.05
C PHE A 198 8.17 -5.11 -4.04
N LEU A 199 9.31 -4.60 -3.60
CA LEU A 199 9.63 -3.18 -3.69
C LEU A 199 9.75 -2.71 -5.15
N GLY A 200 10.33 -3.52 -6.03
CA GLY A 200 10.38 -3.24 -7.47
C GLY A 200 8.98 -3.13 -8.07
N LEU A 201 8.09 -4.08 -7.72
CA LEU A 201 6.68 -4.04 -8.10
C LEU A 201 5.93 -2.85 -7.51
N THR A 202 6.23 -2.45 -6.26
CA THR A 202 5.70 -1.22 -5.65
C THR A 202 6.08 0.00 -6.49
N ALA A 203 7.36 0.17 -6.81
CA ALA A 203 7.85 1.28 -7.61
C ALA A 203 7.29 1.26 -9.04
N GLY A 204 7.12 0.06 -9.63
CA GLY A 204 6.52 -0.15 -10.94
C GLY A 204 5.01 0.08 -10.99
N SER A 205 4.38 0.20 -9.81
CA SER A 205 2.96 0.58 -9.68
C SER A 205 2.81 2.07 -9.37
N LYS A 206 3.51 2.58 -8.35
CA LYS A 206 3.48 4.00 -7.96
C LYS A 206 4.68 4.39 -7.08
N TYR A 207 5.49 5.34 -7.56
CA TYR A 207 6.76 5.71 -6.94
C TYR A 207 6.66 6.07 -5.44
N VAL A 208 5.65 6.84 -5.05
CA VAL A 208 5.52 7.34 -3.67
C VAL A 208 5.34 6.24 -2.63
N TYR A 209 4.92 5.03 -3.02
CA TYR A 209 4.84 3.89 -2.11
C TYR A 209 6.20 3.23 -1.84
N ALA A 210 7.22 3.52 -2.65
CA ALA A 210 8.56 2.98 -2.46
C ALA A 210 9.26 3.52 -1.20
N LEU A 211 8.64 4.44 -0.45
CA LEU A 211 9.10 4.88 0.89
C LEU A 211 9.32 3.71 1.85
N VAL A 212 8.58 2.60 1.70
CA VAL A 212 8.82 1.37 2.47
C VAL A 212 10.24 0.82 2.25
N GLY A 213 10.77 0.96 1.03
CA GLY A 213 12.14 0.58 0.69
C GLY A 213 13.19 1.40 1.42
N ILE A 214 12.94 2.71 1.56
CA ILE A 214 13.81 3.59 2.37
C ILE A 214 13.76 3.15 3.85
N ALA A 215 12.56 2.84 4.36
CA ALA A 215 12.41 2.34 5.73
C ALA A 215 13.15 1.02 5.98
N ILE A 216 13.07 0.08 5.02
CA ILE A 216 13.80 -1.19 5.04
C ILE A 216 15.31 -0.93 5.03
N GLY A 217 15.78 -0.07 4.11
CA GLY A 217 17.20 0.30 4.00
C GLY A 217 17.75 0.89 5.30
N ILE A 218 17.05 1.85 5.90
CA ILE A 218 17.44 2.45 7.19
C ILE A 218 17.46 1.41 8.31
N ASP A 219 16.41 0.58 8.43
CA ASP A 219 16.36 -0.46 9.47
C ASP A 219 17.51 -1.48 9.30
N TYR A 220 17.78 -1.88 8.05
CA TYR A 220 18.82 -2.83 7.68
C TYR A 220 20.21 -2.28 7.98
N LEU A 221 20.52 -1.07 7.51
CA LEU A 221 21.81 -0.42 7.72
C LEU A 221 22.05 -0.18 9.21
N TRP A 222 21.03 0.27 9.95
CA TRP A 222 21.13 0.42 11.41
C TRP A 222 21.54 -0.89 12.09
N ARG A 223 20.92 -2.03 11.71
CA ARG A 223 21.27 -3.34 12.28
C ARG A 223 22.69 -3.76 11.88
N SER A 224 23.06 -3.51 10.64
CA SER A 224 24.35 -3.89 10.08
C SER A 224 25.50 -3.11 10.72
N LEU A 225 25.32 -1.82 10.98
CA LEU A 225 26.32 -0.97 11.66
C LEU A 225 26.59 -1.41 13.12
N LYS A 226 25.60 -2.03 13.77
CA LYS A 226 25.80 -2.63 15.11
C LYS A 226 26.60 -3.93 15.05
N ASP A 227 26.56 -4.64 13.94
CA ASP A 227 27.29 -5.89 13.71
C ASP A 227 28.60 -5.62 12.94
N ARG A 228 29.56 -4.95 13.61
CA ARG A 228 30.81 -4.46 12.99
C ARG A 228 31.65 -5.56 12.32
N LYS A 229 31.46 -6.83 12.67
CA LYS A 229 32.26 -7.94 12.18
C LYS A 229 31.94 -8.33 10.74
N ASN A 230 30.71 -8.09 10.27
CA ASN A 230 30.21 -8.57 8.97
C ASN A 230 29.73 -7.46 8.03
N TRP A 231 30.17 -6.21 8.24
CA TRP A 231 29.62 -5.05 7.52
C TRP A 231 29.78 -5.13 5.98
N LYS A 232 30.90 -5.68 5.46
CA LYS A 232 31.12 -5.86 4.01
C LYS A 232 30.10 -6.81 3.39
N TYR A 233 29.84 -7.94 4.05
CA TYR A 233 28.84 -8.90 3.61
C TYR A 233 27.42 -8.32 3.65
N SER A 234 27.10 -7.56 4.70
CA SER A 234 25.83 -6.83 4.77
C SER A 234 25.71 -5.80 3.66
N LEU A 235 26.80 -5.12 3.29
CA LEU A 235 26.82 -4.19 2.16
C LEU A 235 26.53 -4.91 0.82
N PHE A 236 27.20 -6.02 0.54
CA PHE A 236 26.92 -6.81 -0.68
C PHE A 236 25.48 -7.34 -0.72
N LYS A 237 24.94 -7.76 0.43
CA LYS A 237 23.54 -8.19 0.53
C LYS A 237 22.54 -7.09 0.18
N ILE A 238 22.70 -5.89 0.74
CA ILE A 238 21.78 -4.77 0.42
C ILE A 238 21.95 -4.30 -1.02
N ILE A 239 23.17 -4.38 -1.58
CA ILE A 239 23.41 -4.11 -3.01
C ILE A 239 22.66 -5.14 -3.87
N GLY A 240 22.77 -6.44 -3.57
CA GLY A 240 22.02 -7.49 -4.28
C GLY A 240 20.51 -7.30 -4.19
N TRP A 241 20.00 -6.92 -3.02
CA TRP A 241 18.59 -6.55 -2.84
C TRP A 241 18.19 -5.33 -3.69
N GLY A 242 19.07 -4.33 -3.80
CA GLY A 242 18.90 -3.18 -4.67
C GLY A 242 18.82 -3.57 -6.15
N PHE A 243 19.72 -4.46 -6.62
CA PHE A 243 19.67 -4.97 -8.00
C PHE A 243 18.38 -5.73 -8.31
N ILE A 244 17.91 -6.60 -7.39
CA ILE A 244 16.62 -7.29 -7.55
C ILE A 244 15.47 -6.27 -7.64
N THR A 245 15.49 -5.25 -6.78
CA THR A 245 14.48 -4.18 -6.79
C THR A 245 14.46 -3.44 -8.13
N ILE A 246 15.63 -3.01 -8.61
CA ILE A 246 15.76 -2.29 -9.90
C ILE A 246 15.33 -3.19 -11.06
N GLY A 247 15.73 -4.47 -11.06
CA GLY A 247 15.36 -5.43 -12.10
C GLY A 247 13.85 -5.60 -12.21
N PHE A 248 13.16 -5.85 -11.10
CA PHE A 248 11.69 -5.99 -11.10
C PHE A 248 10.97 -4.68 -11.42
N PHE A 249 11.51 -3.53 -10.99
CA PHE A 249 10.99 -2.23 -11.37
C PHE A 249 11.00 -2.05 -12.90
N PHE A 250 12.12 -2.34 -13.56
CA PHE A 250 12.21 -2.20 -15.02
C PHE A 250 11.38 -3.24 -15.78
N ILE A 251 11.39 -4.51 -15.35
CA ILE A 251 10.61 -5.58 -16.00
C ILE A 251 9.11 -5.24 -15.99
N PHE A 252 8.59 -4.71 -14.89
CA PHE A 252 7.17 -4.42 -14.74
C PHE A 252 6.80 -2.96 -15.02
N ASN A 253 7.69 -2.20 -15.65
CA ASN A 253 7.41 -0.84 -16.10
C ASN A 253 7.82 -0.63 -17.57
N PRO A 254 7.16 -1.32 -18.53
CA PRO A 254 7.55 -1.30 -19.94
C PRO A 254 7.58 0.07 -20.61
N ILE A 255 6.87 1.05 -20.06
CA ILE A 255 6.92 2.44 -20.53
C ILE A 255 8.34 3.00 -20.50
N LEU A 256 9.24 2.48 -19.67
CA LEU A 256 10.63 2.92 -19.62
C LEU A 256 11.49 2.28 -20.71
N TRP A 257 11.11 1.13 -21.27
CA TRP A 257 12.02 0.34 -22.12
C TRP A 257 12.60 1.07 -23.34
N PRO A 258 11.85 1.90 -24.10
CA PRO A 258 12.40 2.55 -25.29
C PRO A 258 13.54 3.52 -24.96
N HIS A 259 13.37 4.31 -23.90
CA HIS A 259 14.34 5.31 -23.45
C HIS A 259 14.39 5.36 -21.91
N PRO A 260 15.05 4.38 -21.24
CA PRO A 260 14.89 4.14 -19.80
C PRO A 260 15.24 5.34 -18.91
N ILE A 261 16.37 5.99 -19.21
CA ILE A 261 16.84 7.12 -18.42
C ILE A 261 15.96 8.34 -18.68
N GLN A 262 15.77 8.71 -19.96
CA GLN A 262 15.02 9.89 -20.34
C GLN A 262 13.58 9.85 -19.83
N ARG A 263 12.85 8.76 -20.07
CA ARG A 263 11.46 8.64 -19.64
C ARG A 263 11.30 8.61 -18.12
N LEU A 264 12.25 8.02 -17.40
CA LEU A 264 12.25 8.07 -15.94
C LEU A 264 12.47 9.50 -15.43
N VAL A 265 13.43 10.21 -16.02
CA VAL A 265 13.70 11.62 -15.71
C VAL A 265 12.49 12.49 -15.98
N ASP A 266 11.85 12.34 -17.15
CA ASP A 266 10.65 13.09 -17.53
C ASP A 266 9.50 12.83 -16.56
N SER A 267 9.27 11.56 -16.21
CA SER A 267 8.26 11.12 -15.24
C SER A 267 8.49 11.76 -13.86
N ILE A 268 9.74 11.86 -13.39
CA ILE A 268 10.08 12.50 -12.10
C ILE A 268 9.97 14.03 -12.18
N ILE A 269 10.46 14.65 -13.26
CA ILE A 269 10.43 16.09 -13.46
C ILE A 269 8.99 16.59 -13.56
N PHE A 270 8.08 15.81 -14.16
CA PHE A 270 6.65 16.11 -14.18
C PHE A 270 6.12 16.43 -12.77
N HIS A 271 6.41 15.60 -11.77
CA HIS A 271 5.92 15.81 -10.39
C HIS A 271 6.46 17.10 -9.78
N LYS A 272 7.72 17.45 -10.07
CA LYS A 272 8.33 18.71 -9.62
C LYS A 272 7.62 19.91 -10.27
N ASN A 273 7.41 19.87 -11.59
CA ASN A 273 6.78 20.95 -12.33
C ASN A 273 5.31 21.11 -11.94
N TYR A 274 4.60 19.99 -11.77
CA TYR A 274 3.21 19.97 -11.33
C TYR A 274 3.06 20.59 -9.93
N ALA A 275 3.97 20.26 -9.00
CA ALA A 275 4.01 20.86 -7.66
C ALA A 275 4.27 22.38 -7.64
N GLN A 276 4.75 22.95 -8.75
CA GLN A 276 5.00 24.38 -8.94
C GLN A 276 3.96 25.06 -9.84
N SER A 277 3.00 24.31 -10.40
CA SER A 277 1.96 24.84 -11.27
C SER A 277 1.00 25.78 -10.53
N GLU A 278 0.35 26.69 -11.28
CA GLU A 278 -0.69 27.56 -10.75
C GLU A 278 -1.82 26.77 -10.05
N PHE A 279 -2.17 25.60 -10.61
CA PHE A 279 -3.19 24.73 -10.03
C PHE A 279 -2.82 24.27 -8.60
N VAL A 280 -1.56 23.93 -8.35
CA VAL A 280 -1.10 23.51 -7.02
C VAL A 280 -0.83 24.72 -6.11
N VAL A 281 -0.13 25.73 -6.61
CA VAL A 281 0.38 26.83 -5.79
C VAL A 281 -0.68 27.88 -5.47
N VAL A 282 -1.61 28.13 -6.41
CA VAL A 282 -2.60 29.21 -6.29
C VAL A 282 -3.99 28.64 -6.02
N ARG A 283 -4.43 27.64 -6.80
CA ARG A 283 -5.84 27.18 -6.75
C ARG A 283 -6.14 26.23 -5.60
N THR A 284 -5.29 25.23 -5.38
CA THR A 284 -5.50 24.25 -4.31
C THR A 284 -4.80 24.64 -3.00
N ASN A 285 -3.54 25.08 -3.08
CA ASN A 285 -2.73 25.67 -2.01
C ASN A 285 -2.97 25.10 -0.60
N HIS A 286 -3.00 23.77 -0.50
CA HIS A 286 -3.33 23.11 0.75
C HIS A 286 -2.25 23.36 1.83
N PRO A 287 -2.65 23.62 3.08
CA PRO A 287 -1.70 23.84 4.17
C PRO A 287 -0.85 22.59 4.43
N TRP A 288 0.32 22.76 5.06
CA TRP A 288 1.23 21.65 5.37
C TRP A 288 0.58 20.57 6.26
N TRP A 289 -0.39 20.96 7.10
CA TRP A 289 -1.15 20.07 7.99
C TRP A 289 -2.37 19.43 7.34
N GLN A 290 -2.67 19.69 6.06
CA GLN A 290 -3.79 19.08 5.34
C GLN A 290 -3.85 17.55 5.44
N PRO A 291 -2.74 16.79 5.41
CA PRO A 291 -2.80 15.33 5.57
C PRO A 291 -3.46 14.88 6.87
N PHE A 292 -3.33 15.65 7.96
CA PHE A 292 -4.01 15.33 9.22
C PHE A 292 -5.53 15.50 9.11
N VAL A 293 -6.01 16.47 8.33
CA VAL A 293 -7.45 16.63 8.05
C VAL A 293 -7.98 15.35 7.43
N TRP A 294 -7.31 14.85 6.40
CA TRP A 294 -7.75 13.65 5.69
C TRP A 294 -7.63 12.38 6.52
N LEU A 295 -6.68 12.31 7.45
CA LEU A 295 -6.55 11.20 8.40
C LEU A 295 -7.66 11.17 9.46
N VAL A 296 -8.39 12.26 9.69
CA VAL A 296 -9.48 12.32 10.69
C VAL A 296 -10.86 12.51 10.09
N SER A 297 -10.95 13.04 8.88
CA SER A 297 -12.21 13.24 8.16
C SER A 297 -12.58 12.00 7.36
N GLN A 298 -13.87 11.69 7.28
CA GLN A 298 -14.41 10.86 6.20
C GLN A 298 -14.17 11.62 4.89
N ASN A 299 -13.09 11.32 4.17
CA ASN A 299 -12.85 11.94 2.88
C ASN A 299 -12.86 10.87 1.80
N PRO A 300 -13.69 11.04 0.76
CA PRO A 300 -14.68 12.08 0.57
C PRO A 300 -16.02 11.92 1.28
N ARG A 301 -16.49 13.01 1.87
CA ARG A 301 -17.78 13.12 2.60
C ARG A 301 -19.01 12.87 1.71
N TYR A 302 -18.84 12.90 0.39
CA TYR A 302 -19.93 12.82 -0.58
C TYR A 302 -20.24 11.39 -1.04
N HIS A 303 -19.47 10.38 -0.64
CA HIS A 303 -19.80 8.99 -0.96
C HIS A 303 -20.74 8.37 0.08
N PRO A 304 -21.79 7.63 -0.33
CA PRO A 304 -22.73 6.99 0.59
C PRO A 304 -22.23 5.65 1.18
N ALA A 305 -20.93 5.33 1.05
CA ALA A 305 -20.40 3.98 1.28
C ALA A 305 -19.89 3.69 2.71
N PHE A 306 -19.78 4.70 3.58
CA PHE A 306 -19.09 4.57 4.88
C PHE A 306 -20.06 4.65 6.07
N PHE A 307 -20.22 3.54 6.79
CA PHE A 307 -21.17 3.42 7.92
C PHE A 307 -20.72 4.14 9.21
N PHE A 308 -19.41 4.19 9.47
CA PHE A 308 -18.84 4.84 10.66
C PHE A 308 -17.44 5.36 10.34
N ASN A 309 -16.83 6.17 11.23
CA ASN A 309 -15.48 6.73 11.03
C ASN A 309 -14.51 6.30 12.14
N PRO A 310 -13.74 5.20 11.94
CA PRO A 310 -12.73 4.78 12.92
C PRO A 310 -11.40 5.53 12.78
N ASP A 311 -11.23 6.37 11.75
CA ASP A 311 -9.92 6.85 11.32
C ASP A 311 -9.22 7.70 12.40
N LEU A 312 -9.96 8.58 13.09
CA LEU A 312 -9.43 9.37 14.22
C LEU A 312 -8.97 8.46 15.38
N VAL A 313 -9.75 7.43 15.70
CA VAL A 313 -9.40 6.48 16.78
C VAL A 313 -8.15 5.69 16.40
N ILE A 314 -8.07 5.23 15.14
CA ILE A 314 -6.88 4.55 14.60
C ILE A 314 -5.67 5.47 14.68
N LEU A 315 -5.81 6.75 14.30
CA LEU A 315 -4.74 7.74 14.36
C LEU A 315 -4.24 7.93 15.79
N ILE A 316 -5.11 8.17 16.77
CA ILE A 316 -4.72 8.36 18.17
C ILE A 316 -4.01 7.11 18.70
N LEU A 317 -4.59 5.93 18.48
CA LEU A 317 -3.98 4.66 18.89
C LEU A 317 -2.62 4.44 18.23
N SER A 318 -2.43 4.91 17.00
CA SER A 318 -1.16 4.78 16.28
C SER A 318 -0.03 5.56 16.95
N PHE A 319 -0.31 6.76 17.47
CA PHE A 319 0.65 7.57 18.20
C PHE A 319 0.98 6.95 19.56
N ILE A 320 -0.02 6.46 20.28
CA ILE A 320 0.18 5.72 21.54
C ILE A 320 1.03 4.46 21.30
N GLY A 321 0.78 3.78 20.18
CA GLY A 321 1.49 2.56 19.79
C GLY A 321 2.92 2.78 19.29
N LEU A 322 3.24 3.96 18.77
CA LEU A 322 4.49 4.22 18.04
C LEU A 322 5.76 3.84 18.83
N PRO A 323 5.92 4.18 20.13
CA PRO A 323 7.10 3.78 20.90
C PRO A 323 7.25 2.26 21.04
N PHE A 324 6.13 1.55 21.10
CA PHE A 324 6.12 0.09 21.21
C PHE A 324 6.34 -0.57 19.85
N THR A 325 5.80 0.02 18.78
CA THR A 325 6.06 -0.39 17.39
C THR A 325 7.54 -0.24 17.06
N TRP A 326 8.19 0.85 17.49
CA TRP A 326 9.63 1.04 17.33
C TRP A 326 10.44 -0.10 17.96
N LYS A 327 10.01 -0.60 19.13
CA LYS A 327 10.67 -1.71 19.84
C LYS A 327 10.40 -3.07 19.18
N LYS A 328 9.14 -3.33 18.76
CA LYS A 328 8.71 -4.65 18.26
C LYS A 328 8.90 -4.84 16.75
N ASN A 329 8.56 -3.83 15.95
CA ASN A 329 8.56 -3.85 14.48
C ASN A 329 9.10 -2.53 13.94
N ARG A 330 10.37 -2.22 14.24
CA ARG A 330 11.00 -0.91 13.97
C ARG A 330 10.85 -0.42 12.53
N VAL A 331 10.95 -1.32 11.53
CA VAL A 331 10.77 -0.95 10.12
C VAL A 331 9.42 -0.28 9.83
N PHE A 332 8.34 -0.73 10.48
CA PHE A 332 7.02 -0.10 10.33
C PHE A 332 6.94 1.24 11.05
N ALA A 333 7.64 1.41 12.18
CA ALA A 333 7.71 2.71 12.85
C ALA A 333 8.50 3.73 12.01
N ILE A 334 9.63 3.31 11.40
CA ILE A 334 10.39 4.13 10.46
C ILE A 334 9.52 4.47 9.24
N TRP A 335 8.82 3.49 8.66
CA TRP A 335 7.92 3.71 7.53
C TRP A 335 6.82 4.72 7.88
N LEU A 336 6.15 4.59 9.03
CA LEU A 336 5.14 5.55 9.49
C LEU A 336 5.70 6.97 9.58
N ILE A 337 6.86 7.13 10.21
CA ILE A 337 7.50 8.44 10.40
C ILE A 337 7.92 9.04 9.05
N LEU A 338 8.57 8.26 8.19
CA LEU A 338 9.01 8.73 6.87
C LEU A 338 7.83 9.14 6.00
N SER A 339 6.78 8.32 5.95
CA SER A 339 5.58 8.65 5.19
C SER A 339 4.90 9.90 5.72
N LEU A 340 4.80 10.05 7.05
CA LEU A 340 4.23 11.26 7.64
C LEU A 340 5.06 12.51 7.29
N VAL A 341 6.38 12.46 7.46
CA VAL A 341 7.27 13.57 7.10
C VAL A 341 7.16 13.90 5.61
N PHE A 342 7.14 12.89 4.74
CA PHE A 342 6.95 13.08 3.32
C PHE A 342 5.65 13.84 3.02
N LEU A 343 4.51 13.44 3.58
CA LEU A 343 3.23 14.10 3.33
C LEU A 343 3.17 15.55 3.83
N LEU A 344 3.86 15.86 4.93
CA LEU A 344 3.88 17.23 5.48
C LEU A 344 4.75 18.17 4.65
N VAL A 345 5.86 17.66 4.10
CA VAL A 345 6.82 18.44 3.31
C VAL A 345 6.41 18.53 1.84
N TRP A 346 5.77 17.50 1.30
CA TRP A 346 5.40 17.42 -0.10
C TRP A 346 4.34 18.47 -0.45
N ARG A 347 4.60 19.27 -1.51
CA ARG A 347 3.75 20.41 -1.87
C ARG A 347 2.43 19.98 -2.48
N THR A 348 2.46 19.04 -3.43
CA THR A 348 1.25 18.49 -4.04
C THR A 348 0.54 17.60 -3.03
N LYS A 349 -0.64 18.01 -2.57
CA LYS A 349 -1.38 17.23 -1.58
C LYS A 349 -2.67 16.73 -2.20
N TRP A 350 -2.81 15.43 -2.27
CA TRP A 350 -4.05 14.76 -2.65
C TRP A 350 -4.47 13.79 -1.56
N PRO A 351 -5.78 13.60 -1.31
CA PRO A 351 -6.22 12.78 -0.19
C PRO A 351 -5.78 11.32 -0.32
N GLN A 352 -5.68 10.77 -1.53
CA GLN A 352 -5.17 9.43 -1.79
C GLN A 352 -3.72 9.22 -1.34
N TYR A 353 -2.90 10.28 -1.24
CA TYR A 353 -1.51 10.13 -0.80
C TYR A 353 -1.37 9.65 0.64
N ILE A 354 -2.38 9.82 1.49
CA ILE A 354 -2.30 9.31 2.87
C ILE A 354 -2.25 7.77 2.90
N MET A 355 -2.64 7.09 1.82
CA MET A 355 -2.55 5.64 1.70
C MET A 355 -1.14 5.08 1.92
N ILE A 356 -0.08 5.86 1.63
CA ILE A 356 1.32 5.42 1.82
C ILE A 356 1.71 5.21 3.29
N LEU A 357 0.87 5.65 4.25
CA LEU A 357 1.10 5.46 5.68
C LEU A 357 0.02 4.63 6.39
N VAL A 358 -1.10 4.30 5.74
CA VAL A 358 -2.21 3.60 6.41
C VAL A 358 -1.80 2.22 6.93
N THR A 359 -1.04 1.44 6.15
CA THR A 359 -0.52 0.14 6.61
C THR A 359 0.30 0.23 7.91
N PRO A 360 1.39 1.04 7.98
CA PRO A 360 2.15 1.16 9.22
C PRO A 360 1.39 1.89 10.34
N LEU A 361 0.44 2.78 10.01
CA LEU A 361 -0.48 3.42 10.95
C LEU A 361 -1.35 2.38 11.68
N CYS A 362 -2.03 1.50 10.93
CA CYS A 362 -2.87 0.44 11.48
C CYS A 362 -2.07 -0.57 12.31
N LEU A 363 -0.85 -0.92 11.89
CA LEU A 363 0.03 -1.76 12.72
C LEU A 363 0.39 -1.07 14.03
N SER A 364 0.74 0.21 13.99
CA SER A 364 1.07 0.96 15.19
C SER A 364 -0.14 1.07 16.12
N ALA A 365 -1.32 1.34 15.56
CA ALA A 365 -2.57 1.41 16.32
C ALA A 365 -2.90 0.10 17.02
N ALA A 366 -2.76 -1.03 16.32
CA ALA A 366 -2.95 -2.35 16.91
C ALA A 366 -1.98 -2.62 18.06
N VAL A 367 -0.71 -2.24 17.92
CA VAL A 367 0.27 -2.36 19.00
C VAL A 367 -0.11 -1.45 20.18
N GLY A 368 -0.57 -0.22 19.93
CA GLY A 368 -1.06 0.69 20.97
C GLY A 368 -2.20 0.09 21.76
N LEU A 369 -3.22 -0.40 21.04
CA LEU A 369 -4.40 -1.03 21.63
C LEU A 369 -4.06 -2.27 22.46
N GLN A 370 -3.19 -3.15 21.96
CA GLN A 370 -2.69 -4.32 22.72
C GLN A 370 -2.00 -3.91 24.02
N ASN A 371 -1.21 -2.83 24.01
CA ASN A 371 -0.52 -2.35 25.22
C ASN A 371 -1.49 -1.73 26.23
N ILE A 372 -2.52 -1.00 25.77
CA ILE A 372 -3.57 -0.47 26.63
C ILE A 372 -4.29 -1.61 27.34
N PHE A 373 -4.78 -2.61 26.59
CA PHE A 373 -5.45 -3.77 27.16
C PHE A 373 -4.57 -4.56 28.14
N TYR A 374 -3.30 -4.76 27.80
CA TYR A 374 -2.36 -5.41 28.70
C TYR A 374 -2.23 -4.65 30.03
N ARG A 375 -2.04 -3.33 29.99
CA ARG A 375 -1.92 -2.50 31.22
C ARG A 375 -3.21 -2.49 32.05
N LEU A 376 -4.37 -2.40 31.40
CA LEU A 376 -5.67 -2.47 32.07
C LEU A 376 -5.85 -3.81 32.77
N SER A 377 -5.54 -4.92 32.11
CA SER A 377 -5.66 -6.26 32.71
C SER A 377 -4.77 -6.43 33.95
N VAL A 378 -3.53 -5.92 33.90
CA VAL A 378 -2.61 -5.93 35.04
C VAL A 378 -3.13 -5.07 36.20
N TYR A 379 -3.69 -3.89 35.91
CA TYR A 379 -4.26 -3.01 36.91
C TYR A 379 -5.47 -3.64 37.61
N LEU A 380 -6.42 -4.21 36.84
CA LEU A 380 -7.61 -4.87 37.38
C LEU A 380 -7.26 -6.08 38.24
N ASN A 381 -6.30 -6.91 37.81
CA ASN A 381 -5.83 -8.06 38.58
C ASN A 381 -5.15 -7.65 39.90
N ARG A 382 -4.42 -6.52 39.91
CA ARG A 382 -3.83 -5.98 41.15
C ARG A 382 -4.89 -5.47 42.11
N LYS A 383 -5.96 -4.83 41.61
CA LYS A 383 -7.07 -4.33 42.43
C LYS A 383 -7.85 -5.49 43.06
N SER A 384 -8.19 -6.52 42.27
CA SER A 384 -8.89 -7.71 42.75
C SER A 384 -8.11 -8.44 43.87
N LYS A 385 -6.79 -8.53 43.76
CA LYS A 385 -5.95 -9.11 44.83
C LYS A 385 -5.88 -8.26 46.10
N LYS A 386 -6.08 -6.94 46.01
CA LYS A 386 -6.10 -6.04 47.18
C LYS A 386 -7.44 -6.01 47.90
N THR A 387 -8.54 -6.41 47.25
CA THR A 387 -9.88 -6.48 47.86
C THR A 387 -10.24 -7.86 48.41
N ALA A 388 -9.39 -8.87 48.15
CA ALA A 388 -9.54 -10.23 48.66
C ALA A 388 -8.67 -10.52 49.90
N VAL A 389 -7.99 -9.49 50.41
CA VAL A 389 -7.27 -9.42 51.69
C VAL A 389 -8.01 -8.39 52.53
#